data_AF-A0A816DDS9-F1
#
_entry.id   AF-A0A816DDS9-F1
#
_cell.length_a   1.000
_cell.length_b   1.000
_cell.length_c   1.000
_cell.angle_alpha   90.00
_cell.angle_beta   90.00
_cell.angle_gamma   90.00
#
_symmetry.space_group_name_H-M   'P 1'
#
loop_
_entity.id
_entity.type
_entity.pdbx_description
1 polymer ?
#
loop_
_entity_poly.entity_id
_entity_poly.type
_entity_poly.pdbx_seq_one_letter_code
_entity_poly.pdbx_strand_id
1 'polypeptide(L)'
;MFPVHLYPSDELPRPGDGNQGSIGDCCLIAVLNSLADRYPSFVKSIIAPQIDGSFDVQLFNPKGQRILVSIDSNFLVNENGHLMQAHGEHNPAMWMSVLEKVIIKYNYVYKICSGSGPGNVGDIGSESVAAIFTENGDSFAFSPGVFSSPQELVQAQEEALERGKLVVGGFGIFMDTDNF
;
A
#
# COMPACT_ATOMS: atom_id res chain seq x y z
N MET A 1 -16.35 -7.91 14.17
CA MET A 1 -16.54 -7.52 12.76
C MET A 1 -16.67 -6.00 12.69
N PHE A 2 -15.73 -5.34 12.03
CA PHE A 2 -15.73 -3.90 11.86
C PHE A 2 -16.58 -3.54 10.63
N PRO A 3 -17.47 -2.53 10.68
CA PRO A 3 -18.14 -2.04 9.49
C PRO A 3 -17.12 -1.57 8.44
N VAL A 4 -17.30 -2.00 7.19
CA VAL A 4 -16.40 -1.63 6.08
C VAL A 4 -17.17 -0.80 5.06
N HIS A 5 -16.75 0.45 4.89
CA HIS A 5 -17.18 1.32 3.81
C HIS A 5 -16.09 1.27 2.74
N LEU A 6 -16.17 0.27 1.85
CA LEU A 6 -15.07 -0.04 0.91
C LEU A 6 -14.64 1.20 0.11
N TYR A 7 -15.59 1.96 -0.43
CA TYR A 7 -15.31 3.14 -1.26
C TYR A 7 -16.09 4.34 -0.69
N PRO A 8 -15.41 5.40 -0.20
CA PRO A 8 -16.06 6.58 0.38
C PRO A 8 -16.94 7.37 -0.60
N SER A 9 -16.68 7.25 -1.91
CA SER A 9 -17.57 7.71 -2.98
C SER A 9 -17.95 6.52 -3.86
N ASP A 10 -19.18 6.50 -4.37
CA ASP A 10 -19.78 5.33 -5.02
C ASP A 10 -19.09 4.90 -6.33
N GLU A 11 -18.14 5.67 -6.86
CA GLU A 11 -17.60 5.41 -8.19
C GLU A 11 -16.28 4.63 -8.17
N LEU A 12 -15.24 5.04 -7.42
CA LEU A 12 -13.91 4.43 -7.50
C LEU A 12 -13.02 4.75 -6.27
N PRO A 13 -12.02 3.90 -5.94
CA PRO A 13 -10.93 4.25 -5.01
C PRO A 13 -10.24 5.54 -5.44
N ARG A 14 -9.87 6.39 -4.48
CA ARG A 14 -9.13 7.63 -4.73
C ARG A 14 -7.91 7.74 -3.79
N PRO A 15 -6.86 8.44 -4.24
CA PRO A 15 -5.80 8.85 -3.34
C PRO A 15 -6.37 9.63 -2.16
N GLY A 16 -5.92 9.32 -0.95
CA GLY A 16 -6.37 10.00 0.28
C GLY A 16 -7.71 9.55 0.84
N ASP A 17 -8.38 8.54 0.25
CA ASP A 17 -9.57 7.92 0.88
C ASP A 17 -9.25 7.41 2.28
N GLY A 18 -8.00 6.98 2.50
CA GLY A 18 -7.49 6.48 3.77
C GLY A 18 -6.10 7.02 4.09
N ASN A 19 -5.82 7.12 5.38
CA ASN A 19 -4.55 7.54 5.93
C ASN A 19 -3.84 6.35 6.58
N GLN A 20 -2.51 6.38 6.57
CA GLN A 20 -1.70 5.40 7.31
C GLN A 20 -2.09 5.42 8.79
N GLY A 21 -2.26 4.23 9.36
CA GLY A 21 -2.49 4.05 10.79
C GLY A 21 -1.18 4.06 11.59
N SER A 22 -1.15 3.26 12.65
CA SER A 22 0.02 3.09 13.53
C SER A 22 1.04 2.05 13.05
N ILE A 23 0.77 1.35 11.95
CA ILE A 23 1.70 0.40 11.34
C ILE A 23 2.70 1.19 10.47
N GLY A 24 4.00 0.87 10.58
CA GLY A 24 5.09 1.58 9.91
C GLY A 24 5.24 1.26 8.41
N ASP A 25 4.15 1.05 7.67
CA ASP A 25 4.13 0.56 6.29
C ASP A 25 3.83 1.66 5.26
N CYS A 26 4.39 2.86 5.47
CA CYS A 26 4.16 4.02 4.60
C CYS A 26 4.39 3.74 3.11
N CYS A 27 5.36 2.89 2.76
CA CYS A 27 5.61 2.45 1.40
C CYS A 27 4.44 1.68 0.78
N LEU A 28 3.77 0.81 1.55
CA LEU A 28 2.54 0.17 1.10
C LEU A 28 1.46 1.21 0.81
N ILE A 29 1.24 2.14 1.73
CA ILE A 29 0.23 3.20 1.58
C ILE A 29 0.55 4.12 0.37
N ALA A 30 1.82 4.43 0.13
CA ALA A 30 2.24 5.20 -1.04
C ALA A 30 1.93 4.45 -2.36
N VAL A 31 2.20 3.15 -2.43
CA VAL A 31 1.86 2.32 -3.60
C VAL A 31 0.35 2.25 -3.81
N LEU A 32 -0.44 2.06 -2.75
CA LEU A 32 -1.90 2.03 -2.85
C LEU A 32 -2.46 3.36 -3.36
N ASN A 33 -1.94 4.50 -2.88
CA ASN A 33 -2.33 5.81 -3.39
C ASN A 33 -1.94 5.98 -4.88
N SER A 34 -0.73 5.56 -5.28
CA SER A 34 -0.29 5.59 -6.69
C SER A 34 -1.19 4.74 -7.60
N LEU A 35 -1.58 3.55 -7.14
CA LEU A 35 -2.54 2.68 -7.83
C LEU A 35 -3.93 3.31 -7.93
N ALA A 36 -4.43 3.94 -6.87
CA ALA A 36 -5.73 4.60 -6.88
C ALA A 36 -5.75 5.85 -7.78
N ASP A 37 -4.64 6.58 -7.89
CA ASP A 37 -4.51 7.74 -8.77
C ASP A 37 -4.57 7.32 -10.25
N ARG A 38 -3.80 6.29 -10.62
CA ARG A 38 -3.57 5.92 -12.02
C ARG A 38 -4.49 4.81 -12.52
N TYR A 39 -4.83 3.87 -11.64
CA TYR A 39 -5.55 2.65 -11.97
C TYR A 39 -6.68 2.33 -10.97
N PRO A 40 -7.58 3.27 -10.66
CA PRO A 40 -8.62 3.07 -9.65
C PRO A 40 -9.55 1.88 -9.95
N SER A 41 -9.88 1.65 -11.23
CA SER A 41 -10.68 0.50 -11.66
C SER A 41 -9.97 -0.84 -11.42
N PHE A 42 -8.63 -0.87 -11.48
CA PHE A 42 -7.85 -2.05 -11.14
C PHE A 42 -7.88 -2.32 -9.64
N VAL A 43 -7.69 -1.28 -8.81
CA VAL A 43 -7.79 -1.41 -7.34
C VAL A 43 -9.16 -1.97 -6.94
N LYS A 44 -10.23 -1.48 -7.58
CA LYS A 44 -11.60 -1.99 -7.35
C LYS A 44 -11.77 -3.43 -7.84
N SER A 45 -11.15 -3.82 -8.96
CA SER A 45 -11.35 -5.15 -9.55
C SER A 45 -10.62 -6.27 -8.80
N ILE A 46 -9.56 -5.96 -8.05
CA ILE A 46 -8.84 -6.96 -7.26
C ILE A 46 -9.51 -7.27 -5.91
N ILE A 47 -10.54 -6.52 -5.49
CA ILE A 47 -11.26 -6.72 -4.23
C ILE A 47 -12.68 -7.25 -4.53
N ALA A 48 -12.97 -8.47 -4.08
CA ALA A 48 -14.28 -9.10 -4.19
C ALA A 48 -14.92 -9.25 -2.80
N PRO A 49 -15.86 -8.35 -2.42
CA PRO A 49 -16.62 -8.51 -1.17
C PRO A 49 -17.57 -9.71 -1.24
N GLN A 50 -17.69 -10.42 -0.13
CA GLN A 50 -18.51 -11.63 0.00
C GLN A 50 -19.78 -11.36 0.83
N ILE A 51 -20.78 -12.23 0.68
CA ILE A 51 -22.07 -12.10 1.38
C ILE A 51 -21.90 -12.21 2.91
N ASP A 52 -20.90 -12.96 3.37
CA ASP A 52 -20.62 -13.15 4.80
C ASP A 52 -19.80 -12.02 5.43
N GLY A 53 -19.50 -10.95 4.68
CA GLY A 53 -18.71 -9.80 5.14
C GLY A 53 -17.19 -10.04 5.12
N SER A 54 -16.73 -11.13 4.50
CA SER A 54 -15.32 -11.32 4.13
C SER A 54 -15.00 -10.69 2.78
N PHE A 55 -13.71 -10.67 2.43
CA PHE A 55 -13.19 -10.12 1.18
C PHE A 55 -12.19 -11.10 0.60
N ASP A 56 -12.32 -11.37 -0.70
CA ASP A 56 -11.32 -12.06 -1.49
C ASP A 56 -10.50 -11.04 -2.26
N VAL A 57 -9.17 -11.12 -2.14
CA VAL A 57 -8.27 -10.21 -2.85
C VAL A 57 -7.33 -10.97 -3.76
N GLN A 58 -7.30 -10.58 -5.03
CA GLN A 58 -6.39 -11.18 -6.00
C GLN A 58 -5.00 -10.55 -5.90
N LEU A 59 -3.98 -11.38 -5.70
CA LEU A 59 -2.57 -10.99 -5.63
C LEU A 59 -1.70 -11.90 -6.51
N PHE A 60 -0.41 -11.67 -6.50
CA PHE A 60 0.62 -12.57 -7.03
C PHE A 60 1.54 -13.06 -5.90
N ASN A 61 1.87 -14.35 -5.92
CA ASN A 61 2.84 -14.93 -5.00
C ASN A 61 4.29 -14.62 -5.44
N PRO A 62 5.33 -14.97 -4.66
CA PRO A 62 6.72 -14.66 -5.01
C PRO A 62 7.22 -15.35 -6.29
N LYS A 63 6.44 -16.28 -6.86
CA LYS A 63 6.73 -16.96 -8.13
C LYS A 63 5.96 -16.32 -9.31
N GLY A 64 5.30 -15.18 -9.12
CA GLY A 64 4.49 -14.51 -10.14
C GLY A 64 3.16 -15.21 -10.44
N GLN A 65 2.71 -16.13 -9.58
CA GLN A 65 1.45 -16.85 -9.80
C GLN A 65 0.31 -16.10 -9.14
N ARG A 66 -0.82 -15.95 -9.86
CA ARG A 66 -2.06 -15.40 -9.29
C ARG A 66 -2.54 -16.26 -8.14
N ILE A 67 -2.85 -15.62 -7.03
CA ILE A 67 -3.45 -16.23 -5.84
C ILE A 67 -4.65 -15.40 -5.38
N LEU A 68 -5.57 -16.04 -4.68
CA LEU A 68 -6.68 -15.39 -4.01
C LEU A 68 -6.46 -15.47 -2.51
N VAL A 69 -6.54 -14.32 -1.82
CA VAL A 69 -6.37 -14.23 -0.37
C VAL A 69 -7.65 -13.74 0.25
N SER A 70 -8.32 -14.64 0.97
CA SER A 70 -9.54 -14.33 1.73
C SER A 70 -9.19 -13.74 3.10
N ILE A 71 -9.86 -12.67 3.51
CA ILE A 71 -9.79 -12.10 4.86
C ILE A 71 -11.19 -11.77 5.37
N ASP A 72 -11.41 -11.91 6.68
CA ASP A 72 -12.61 -11.39 7.33
C ASP A 72 -12.47 -9.88 7.61
N SER A 73 -13.51 -9.27 8.16
CA SER A 73 -13.54 -7.86 8.62
C SER A 73 -13.14 -7.70 10.09
N ASN A 74 -12.31 -8.59 10.66
CA ASN A 74 -11.71 -8.41 11.99
C ASN A 74 -10.32 -7.77 11.86
N PHE A 75 -10.26 -6.44 11.93
CA PHE A 75 -9.02 -5.67 11.75
C PHE A 75 -8.26 -5.48 13.07
N LEU A 76 -6.98 -5.09 12.95
CA LEU A 76 -6.18 -4.74 14.13
C LEU A 76 -6.66 -3.41 14.70
N VAL A 77 -6.97 -3.41 16.00
CA VAL A 77 -7.41 -2.22 16.75
C VAL A 77 -6.51 -2.00 17.96
N ASN A 78 -6.36 -0.75 18.38
CA ASN A 78 -5.66 -0.41 19.61
C ASN A 78 -6.57 -0.60 20.84
N GLU A 79 -6.04 -0.30 22.03
CA GLU A 79 -6.75 -0.44 23.31
C GLU A 79 -8.04 0.39 23.40
N ASN A 80 -8.15 1.46 22.61
CA ASN A 80 -9.34 2.32 22.52
C ASN A 80 -10.33 1.86 21.44
N GLY A 81 -10.05 0.75 20.75
CA GLY A 81 -10.87 0.23 19.66
C GLY A 81 -10.71 0.97 18.32
N HIS A 82 -9.73 1.86 18.19
CA HIS A 82 -9.42 2.52 16.91
C HIS A 82 -8.57 1.62 16.01
N LEU A 83 -8.72 1.74 14.70
CA LEU A 83 -7.96 0.93 13.75
C LEU A 83 -6.48 1.31 13.84
N MET A 84 -5.63 0.29 13.96
CA MET A 84 -4.18 0.45 13.86
C MET A 84 -3.71 0.48 12.42
N GLN A 85 -4.56 -0.02 11.54
CA GLN A 85 -4.42 -0.17 10.10
C GLN A 85 -4.77 1.12 9.35
N ALA A 86 -4.49 1.17 8.06
CA ALA A 86 -4.99 2.24 7.20
C ALA A 86 -6.51 2.41 7.32
N HIS A 87 -6.99 3.64 7.48
CA HIS A 87 -8.40 3.93 7.74
C HIS A 87 -8.83 5.30 7.19
N GLY A 88 -10.12 5.48 6.98
CA GLY A 88 -10.68 6.75 6.49
C GLY A 88 -10.67 7.88 7.53
N GLU A 89 -11.16 9.05 7.13
CA GLU A 89 -11.46 10.16 8.06
C GLU A 89 -12.50 9.69 9.10
N HIS A 90 -12.21 9.88 10.38
CA HIS A 90 -12.96 9.33 11.52
C HIS A 90 -12.87 7.81 11.74
N ASN A 91 -11.80 7.16 11.28
CA ASN A 91 -11.48 5.76 11.61
C ASN A 91 -12.43 4.66 11.05
N PRO A 92 -13.15 4.80 9.91
CA PRO A 92 -13.82 3.67 9.28
C PRO A 92 -12.83 2.74 8.57
N ALA A 93 -13.13 1.44 8.56
CA ALA A 93 -12.45 0.49 7.69
C ALA A 93 -12.93 0.67 6.24
N MET A 94 -12.00 0.54 5.30
CA MET A 94 -12.21 0.86 3.88
C MET A 94 -11.31 -0.03 3.00
N TRP A 95 -11.28 0.22 1.69
CA TRP A 95 -10.47 -0.58 0.75
C TRP A 95 -8.99 -0.67 1.15
N MET A 96 -8.38 0.42 1.66
CA MET A 96 -6.99 0.40 2.13
C MET A 96 -6.81 -0.53 3.33
N SER A 97 -7.74 -0.56 4.29
CA SER A 97 -7.70 -1.46 5.45
C SER A 97 -7.73 -2.93 5.03
N VAL A 98 -8.52 -3.25 4.00
CA VAL A 98 -8.65 -4.58 3.41
C VAL A 98 -7.34 -4.99 2.75
N LEU A 99 -6.78 -4.14 1.87
CA LEU A 99 -5.54 -4.45 1.16
C LEU A 99 -4.34 -4.56 2.11
N GLU A 100 -4.24 -3.68 3.10
CA GLU A 100 -3.17 -3.72 4.10
C GLU A 100 -3.25 -5.00 4.94
N LYS A 101 -4.45 -5.41 5.38
CA LYS A 101 -4.62 -6.69 6.09
C LYS A 101 -4.24 -7.90 5.23
N VAL A 102 -4.54 -7.84 3.94
CA VAL A 102 -4.12 -8.89 2.99
C VAL A 102 -2.60 -8.95 2.88
N ILE A 103 -1.90 -7.83 2.86
CA ILE A 103 -0.43 -7.78 2.88
C ILE A 103 0.14 -8.31 4.20
N ILE A 104 -0.48 -8.00 5.35
CA ILE A 104 -0.10 -8.59 6.64
C ILE A 104 -0.20 -10.13 6.59
N LYS A 105 -1.33 -10.67 6.10
CA LYS A 105 -1.52 -12.11 5.94
C LYS A 105 -0.54 -12.72 4.93
N TYR A 106 -0.30 -12.04 3.81
CA TYR A 106 0.65 -12.46 2.79
C TYR A 106 2.07 -12.54 3.36
N ASN A 107 2.51 -11.50 4.09
CA ASN A 107 3.83 -11.47 4.71
C ASN A 107 3.98 -12.54 5.80
N TYR A 108 2.92 -12.84 6.55
CA TYR A 108 2.94 -13.95 7.50
C TYR A 108 3.27 -15.29 6.83
N VAL A 109 2.76 -15.54 5.62
CA VAL A 109 3.00 -16.79 4.86
C VAL A 109 4.34 -16.78 4.15
N TYR A 110 4.66 -15.69 3.43
CA TYR A 110 5.80 -15.66 2.51
C TYR A 110 7.05 -14.98 3.06
N LYS A 111 6.97 -14.31 4.22
CA LYS A 111 8.11 -13.69 4.93
C LYS A 111 8.92 -12.73 4.03
N ILE A 112 8.23 -11.85 3.33
CA ILE A 112 8.83 -10.88 2.41
C ILE A 112 9.70 -9.87 3.15
N CYS A 113 9.27 -9.44 4.35
CA CYS A 113 10.05 -8.60 5.23
C CYS A 113 9.93 -9.04 6.69
N SER A 114 10.93 -8.69 7.50
CA SER A 114 10.94 -8.87 8.95
C SER A 114 10.43 -7.61 9.67
N GLY A 115 9.45 -6.94 9.06
CA GLY A 115 9.08 -5.58 9.39
C GLY A 115 8.72 -5.32 10.85
N SER A 116 8.77 -4.06 11.25
CA SER A 116 8.41 -3.64 12.60
C SER A 116 6.88 -3.57 12.81
N GLY A 117 6.44 -3.50 14.07
CA GLY A 117 5.03 -3.27 14.43
C GLY A 117 4.08 -4.47 14.24
N PRO A 118 2.78 -4.29 14.56
CA PRO A 118 1.77 -5.33 14.39
C PRO A 118 1.69 -5.81 12.94
N GLY A 119 1.70 -7.12 12.74
CA GLY A 119 1.68 -7.73 11.40
C GLY A 119 3.05 -7.88 10.72
N ASN A 120 4.12 -7.37 11.33
CA ASN A 120 5.51 -7.47 10.85
C ASN A 120 5.70 -6.96 9.41
N VAL A 121 4.98 -5.91 9.03
CA VAL A 121 5.07 -5.29 7.69
C VAL A 121 5.60 -3.85 7.72
N GLY A 122 5.94 -3.33 8.90
CA GLY A 122 6.64 -2.04 8.99
C GLY A 122 7.92 -2.09 8.16
N ASP A 123 8.18 -1.05 7.38
CA ASP A 123 9.34 -0.97 6.47
C ASP A 123 9.28 -1.91 5.25
N ILE A 124 8.10 -2.44 4.87
CA ILE A 124 7.94 -3.16 3.60
C ILE A 124 8.29 -2.24 2.41
N GLY A 125 9.17 -2.69 1.51
CA GLY A 125 9.61 -1.88 0.36
C GLY A 125 8.52 -1.69 -0.71
N SER A 126 8.51 -0.51 -1.34
CA SER A 126 7.51 -0.17 -2.37
C SER A 126 7.60 -1.06 -3.60
N GLU A 127 8.81 -1.48 -3.97
CA GLU A 127 9.08 -2.41 -5.06
C GLU A 127 8.48 -3.79 -4.79
N SER A 128 8.51 -4.25 -3.54
CA SER A 128 7.91 -5.50 -3.12
C SER A 128 6.38 -5.42 -3.16
N VAL A 129 5.80 -4.33 -2.65
CA VAL A 129 4.35 -4.12 -2.64
C VAL A 129 3.78 -4.04 -4.06
N ALA A 130 4.40 -3.24 -4.93
CA ALA A 130 3.95 -3.09 -6.31
C ALA A 130 3.91 -4.44 -7.03
N ALA A 131 4.93 -5.28 -6.87
CA ALA A 131 4.98 -6.62 -7.47
C ALA A 131 3.87 -7.55 -6.96
N ILE A 132 3.55 -7.51 -5.65
CA ILE A 132 2.50 -8.35 -5.06
C ILE A 132 1.14 -8.08 -5.70
N PHE A 133 0.83 -6.82 -6.02
CA PHE A 133 -0.43 -6.47 -6.68
C PHE A 133 -0.38 -6.62 -8.20
N THR A 134 0.75 -6.33 -8.83
CA THR A 134 0.82 -6.16 -10.29
C THR A 134 1.57 -7.26 -11.05
N GLU A 135 2.15 -8.25 -10.35
CA GLU A 135 3.10 -9.26 -10.86
C GLU A 135 4.48 -8.70 -11.24
N ASN A 136 4.52 -7.45 -11.70
CA ASN A 136 5.73 -6.83 -12.21
C ASN A 136 6.54 -6.15 -11.10
N GLY A 137 7.72 -6.71 -10.81
CA GLY A 137 8.70 -6.13 -9.87
C GLY A 137 9.76 -5.22 -10.51
N ASP A 138 9.70 -4.98 -11.82
CA ASP A 138 10.65 -4.12 -12.53
C ASP A 138 10.56 -2.67 -12.05
N SER A 139 11.56 -2.28 -11.27
CA SER A 139 11.62 -1.01 -10.55
C SER A 139 13.02 -0.40 -10.63
N PHE A 140 13.07 0.91 -10.50
CA PHE A 140 14.29 1.69 -10.41
C PHE A 140 14.05 2.86 -9.45
N ALA A 141 15.14 3.40 -8.92
CA ALA A 141 15.09 4.55 -8.02
C ALA A 141 16.25 5.50 -8.34
N PHE A 142 16.02 6.79 -8.12
CA PHE A 142 17.06 7.80 -8.15
C PHE A 142 17.42 8.20 -6.71
N SER A 143 18.70 8.11 -6.36
CA SER A 143 19.19 8.60 -5.08
C SER A 143 19.17 10.14 -5.04
N PRO A 144 19.13 10.75 -3.85
CA PRO A 144 19.30 12.20 -3.71
C PRO A 144 20.58 12.69 -4.41
N GLY A 145 20.49 13.83 -5.11
CA GLY A 145 21.62 14.47 -5.78
C GLY A 145 21.99 13.92 -7.16
N VAL A 146 21.27 12.92 -7.69
CA VAL A 146 21.50 12.41 -9.06
C VAL A 146 21.10 13.44 -10.13
N PHE A 147 20.05 14.21 -9.89
CA PHE A 147 19.57 15.24 -10.81
C PHE A 147 20.30 16.57 -10.60
N SER A 148 20.75 17.18 -11.69
CA SER A 148 21.43 18.48 -11.68
C SER A 148 20.45 19.64 -11.58
N SER A 149 19.16 19.41 -11.86
CA SER A 149 18.09 20.40 -11.73
C SER A 149 16.74 19.76 -11.38
N PRO A 150 15.80 20.51 -10.76
CA PRO A 150 14.44 20.03 -10.54
C PRO A 150 13.70 19.60 -11.82
N GLN A 151 14.05 20.19 -12.97
CA GLN A 151 13.44 19.86 -14.27
C GLN A 151 13.76 18.44 -14.72
N GLU A 152 14.97 17.95 -14.46
CA GLU A 152 15.33 16.56 -14.80
C GLU A 152 14.52 15.54 -13.98
N LEU A 153 14.24 15.85 -12.70
CA LEU A 153 13.37 15.04 -11.87
C LEU A 153 11.94 15.00 -12.42
N VAL A 154 11.40 16.15 -12.82
CA VAL A 154 10.05 16.23 -13.43
C VAL A 154 9.99 15.42 -14.72
N GLN A 155 10.99 15.54 -15.59
CA GLN A 155 11.07 14.77 -16.84
C GLN A 155 11.14 13.26 -16.57
N ALA A 156 11.99 12.83 -15.63
CA ALA A 156 12.09 11.42 -15.27
C ALA A 156 10.77 10.87 -14.69
N GLN A 157 10.07 11.67 -13.89
CA GLN A 157 8.74 11.33 -13.37
C GLN A 157 7.71 11.21 -14.50
N GLU A 158 7.64 12.20 -15.39
CA GLU A 158 6.69 12.22 -16.51
C GLU A 158 6.92 11.01 -17.43
N GLU A 159 8.17 10.74 -17.82
CA GLU A 159 8.51 9.57 -18.64
C GLU A 159 8.11 8.24 -17.97
N ALA A 160 8.30 8.11 -16.66
CA ALA A 160 7.89 6.92 -15.92
C ALA A 160 6.36 6.76 -15.94
N LEU A 161 5.62 7.85 -15.70
CA LEU A 161 4.15 7.86 -15.72
C LEU A 161 3.57 7.57 -17.11
N GLU A 162 4.19 8.08 -18.18
CA GLU A 162 3.82 7.80 -19.58
C GLU A 162 4.00 6.32 -19.94
N ARG A 163 5.04 5.68 -19.39
CA ARG A 163 5.29 4.24 -19.54
C ARG A 163 4.40 3.37 -18.63
N GLY A 164 3.48 3.97 -17.89
CA GLY A 164 2.58 3.27 -16.99
C GLY A 164 3.24 2.71 -15.73
N LYS A 165 4.37 3.27 -15.31
CA LYS A 165 5.00 2.91 -14.03
C LYS A 165 4.25 3.58 -12.88
N LEU A 166 4.26 2.92 -11.72
CA LEU A 166 3.91 3.55 -10.45
C LEU A 166 5.08 4.40 -10.00
N VAL A 167 4.80 5.65 -9.61
CA VAL A 167 5.80 6.55 -9.05
C VAL A 167 5.46 6.78 -7.58
N VAL A 168 6.46 6.59 -6.73
CA VAL A 168 6.42 6.89 -5.29
C VAL A 168 7.71 7.63 -4.93
N GLY A 169 7.65 8.47 -3.90
CA GLY A 169 8.79 9.24 -3.41
C GLY A 169 8.88 9.17 -1.90
N GLY A 170 10.09 9.32 -1.37
CA GLY A 170 10.35 9.33 0.07
C GLY A 170 11.38 10.40 0.41
N PHE A 171 11.33 10.87 1.65
CA PHE A 171 12.31 11.79 2.20
C PHE A 171 13.21 11.01 3.16
N GLY A 172 14.52 11.06 2.95
CA GLY A 172 15.48 10.58 3.94
C GLY A 172 15.65 11.62 5.03
N ILE A 173 15.64 11.20 6.31
CA ILE A 173 16.17 12.03 7.39
C ILE A 173 17.69 11.82 7.37
N PHE A 174 18.44 12.81 6.90
CA PHE A 174 19.87 12.87 7.16
C PHE A 174 20.05 13.30 8.61
N MET A 175 20.42 12.38 9.50
CA MET A 175 20.95 12.78 10.80
C MET A 175 22.34 13.37 10.55
N ASP A 176 22.51 14.67 10.78
CA ASP A 176 23.83 15.27 10.91
C ASP A 176 24.54 14.56 12.08
N THR A 177 25.56 13.77 11.76
CA THR A 177 26.40 13.10 12.76
C THR A 177 27.36 14.05 13.47
N ASP A 178 27.24 15.36 13.22
CA ASP A 178 28.18 16.39 13.69
C ASP A 178 27.84 16.97 15.08
N ASN A 179 26.94 16.32 15.84
CA ASN A 179 26.63 16.72 17.23
C ASN A 179 26.80 15.56 18.24
N PHE A 180 28.02 15.02 18.32
CA PHE A 180 28.50 14.28 19.49
C PHE A 180 29.79 14.91 20.03
#